data_AF-A0A2G9UGA8-F1
#
_entry.id   AF-A0A2G9UGA8-F1
#
_cell.length_a   1.000
_cell.length_b   1.000
_cell.length_c   1.000
_cell.angle_alpha   90.00
_cell.angle_beta   90.00
_cell.angle_gamma   90.00
#
_symmetry.space_group_name_H-M   'P 1'
#
loop_
_entity.id
_entity.type
_entity.pdbx_description
1 polymer ?
#
loop_
_entity_poly.entity_id
_entity_poly.type
_entity_poly.pdbx_seq_one_letter_code
_entity_poly.pdbx_strand_id
1 'polypeptide(L)'
;SVRNLGLEKIANTVRFPCKFASSGCPLFFYHFDKVEHEETCECRPYSCPCPGAACKWQGALNDVMDHLKKVHKSITTLQGRVTFSIPASILFQFVLILLIIWFYLRLKNAVHIVDLRK
;
A
#
# COMPACT_ATOMS: atom_id res chain seq x y z
N SER A 1 6.01 11.65 32.57
CA SER A 1 6.64 11.07 31.36
C SER A 1 7.86 11.91 31.03
N VAL A 2 9.07 11.33 31.06
CA VAL A 2 10.32 12.03 30.73
C VAL A 2 10.54 11.92 29.22
N ARG A 3 10.53 13.06 28.51
CA ARG A 3 10.95 13.14 27.11
C ARG A 3 12.47 13.30 27.08
N ASN A 4 13.18 12.27 26.62
CA ASN A 4 14.63 12.30 26.54
C ASN A 4 15.06 12.85 25.18
N LEU A 5 15.34 14.16 25.14
CA LEU A 5 15.80 14.89 23.95
C LEU A 5 17.09 14.30 23.33
N GLY A 6 17.89 13.58 24.12
CA GLY A 6 19.09 12.88 23.65
C GLY A 6 18.74 11.67 22.76
N LEU A 7 17.76 10.87 23.17
CA LEU A 7 17.26 9.75 22.37
C LEU A 7 16.53 10.24 21.10
N GLU A 8 15.81 11.37 21.17
CA GLU A 8 15.17 11.98 20.00
C GLU A 8 16.22 12.44 18.96
N LYS A 9 17.36 13.01 19.37
CA LYS A 9 18.46 13.39 18.45
C LYS A 9 19.16 12.18 17.83
N ILE A 10 19.33 11.09 18.58
CA ILE A 10 19.92 9.84 18.07
C ILE A 10 18.94 9.17 17.10
N ALA A 11 17.64 9.15 17.39
CA ALA A 11 16.63 8.62 16.49
C ALA A 11 16.57 9.35 15.14
N ASN A 12 16.98 10.62 15.11
CA ASN A 12 17.09 11.42 13.89
C ASN A 12 18.43 11.28 13.15
N THR A 13 19.44 10.67 13.76
CA THR A 13 20.75 10.41 13.12
C THR A 13 20.96 8.95 12.76
N VAL A 14 20.20 8.04 13.37
CA VAL A 14 20.28 6.60 13.16
C VAL A 14 19.13 6.15 12.26
N ARG A 15 19.45 5.40 11.21
CA ARG A 15 18.45 4.76 10.35
C ARG A 15 18.06 3.41 10.95
N PHE A 16 16.76 3.19 11.09
CA PHE A 16 16.21 1.94 11.59
C PHE A 16 15.77 1.05 10.43
N PRO A 17 15.98 -0.28 10.53
CA PRO A 17 15.40 -1.20 9.56
C PRO A 17 13.87 -1.15 9.61
N CYS A 18 13.25 -1.40 8.46
CA CYS A 18 11.81 -1.62 8.35
C CYS A 18 11.35 -2.76 9.30
N LYS A 19 10.16 -2.67 9.91
CA LYS A 19 9.62 -3.77 10.74
C LYS A 19 9.50 -5.09 9.99
N PHE A 20 9.40 -5.03 8.66
CA PHE A 20 9.32 -6.19 7.77
C PHE A 20 10.68 -6.62 7.22
N ALA A 21 11.79 -6.20 7.84
CA ALA A 21 13.12 -6.66 7.48
C ALA A 21 13.24 -8.20 7.58
N SER A 22 12.61 -8.81 8.58
CA SER A 22 12.52 -10.27 8.71
C SER A 22 11.76 -10.95 7.56
N SER A 23 10.87 -10.20 6.89
CA SER A 23 10.14 -10.65 5.69
C SER A 23 10.86 -10.32 4.39
N GLY A 24 12.08 -9.78 4.45
CA GLY A 24 12.93 -9.52 3.29
C GLY A 24 13.05 -8.06 2.87
N CYS A 25 12.57 -7.09 3.66
CA CYS A 25 12.77 -5.67 3.33
C CYS A 25 14.22 -5.22 3.66
N PRO A 26 15.04 -4.82 2.67
CA PRO A 26 16.44 -4.43 2.91
C PRO A 26 16.60 -2.94 3.29
N LEU A 27 15.51 -2.20 3.42
CA LEU A 27 15.52 -0.75 3.50
C LEU A 27 15.62 -0.23 4.95
N PHE A 28 16.35 0.87 5.11
CA PHE A 28 16.59 1.55 6.37
C PHE A 28 16.10 3.00 6.28
N PHE A 29 15.36 3.44 7.29
CA PHE A 29 14.65 4.71 7.27
C PHE A 29 14.86 5.48 8.58
N TYR A 30 14.74 6.81 8.52
CA TYR A 30 14.57 7.63 9.72
C TYR A 30 13.15 7.44 10.27
N HIS A 31 12.94 7.86 11.53
CA HIS A 31 11.69 7.61 12.25
C HIS A 31 10.42 7.98 11.46
N PHE A 32 10.41 9.13 10.78
CA PHE A 32 9.25 9.60 10.02
C PHE A 32 9.01 8.77 8.74
N ASP A 33 10.03 8.67 7.89
CA ASP A 33 9.95 7.94 6.61
C ASP A 33 9.66 6.45 6.80
N LYS A 34 10.07 5.89 7.95
CA LYS A 34 9.83 4.49 8.31
C LYS A 34 8.34 4.19 8.37
N VAL A 35 7.54 5.07 8.99
CA VAL A 35 6.10 4.83 9.18
C VAL A 35 5.39 4.85 7.82
N GLU A 36 5.73 5.82 6.97
CA GLU A 36 5.19 5.93 5.62
C GLU A 36 5.55 4.72 4.74
N HIS A 37 6.81 4.29 4.78
CA HIS A 37 7.22 3.08 4.07
C HIS A 37 6.50 1.84 4.60
N GLU A 38 6.34 1.69 5.90
CA GLU A 38 5.69 0.52 6.49
C GLU A 38 4.21 0.35 6.13
N GLU A 39 3.52 1.43 5.77
CA GLU A 39 2.16 1.35 5.24
C GLU A 39 2.12 0.82 3.81
N THR A 40 3.17 1.10 3.04
CA THR A 40 3.30 0.79 1.59
C THR A 40 4.30 -0.34 1.29
N CYS A 41 4.90 -0.94 2.30
CA CYS A 41 5.97 -1.92 2.15
C CYS A 41 5.47 -3.21 1.48
N GLU A 42 6.12 -3.59 0.37
CA GLU A 42 5.82 -4.81 -0.37
C GLU A 42 6.09 -6.10 0.44
N CYS A 43 7.00 -6.03 1.42
CA CYS A 43 7.32 -7.16 2.30
C CYS A 43 6.34 -7.32 3.46
N ARG A 44 5.27 -6.51 3.51
CA ARG A 44 4.22 -6.63 4.52
C ARG A 44 3.52 -7.98 4.38
N PRO A 45 3.42 -8.78 5.46
CA PRO A 45 2.71 -10.05 5.40
C PRO A 45 1.20 -9.82 5.25
N TYR A 46 0.59 -10.61 4.38
CA TYR A 46 -0.84 -10.63 4.12
C TYR A 46 -1.50 -11.67 5.03
N SER A 47 -2.59 -11.29 5.66
CA SER A 47 -3.46 -12.21 6.40
C SER A 47 -4.34 -13.00 5.43
N CYS A 48 -4.65 -14.25 5.78
CA CYS A 48 -5.57 -15.07 4.98
C CYS A 48 -6.94 -14.38 4.79
N PRO A 49 -7.43 -14.23 3.54
CA PRO A 49 -8.71 -13.57 3.25
C PRO A 49 -9.95 -14.47 3.46
N CYS A 50 -9.78 -15.69 4.00
CA CYS A 50 -10.88 -16.64 4.13
C CYS A 50 -11.92 -16.16 5.18
N PRO A 51 -13.22 -16.12 4.83
CA PRO A 51 -14.28 -15.83 5.79
C PRO A 51 -14.45 -17.01 6.76
N GLY A 52 -13.76 -16.94 7.88
CA GLY A 52 -13.77 -17.96 8.93
C GLY A 52 -12.56 -17.78 9.81
N ALA A 53 -12.77 -17.30 11.04
CA ALA A 53 -11.73 -16.87 11.98
C ALA A 53 -10.70 -17.94 12.43
N ALA A 54 -10.71 -19.13 11.82
CA ALA A 54 -9.80 -20.22 12.14
C ALA A 54 -8.43 -20.10 11.43
N CYS A 55 -8.34 -19.40 10.28
CA CYS A 55 -7.09 -19.30 9.56
C CYS A 55 -6.24 -18.12 10.07
N LYS A 56 -5.17 -18.42 10.81
CA LYS A 56 -4.21 -17.44 11.35
C LYS A 56 -2.98 -17.26 10.46
N TRP A 57 -3.03 -17.72 9.22
CA TRP A 57 -1.89 -17.66 8.32
C TRP A 57 -1.56 -16.20 7.95
N GLN A 58 -0.27 -15.89 8.01
CA GLN A 58 0.32 -14.62 7.58
C GLN A 58 1.58 -14.94 6.79
N GLY A 59 1.75 -14.32 5.63
CA GLY A 59 2.92 -14.56 4.78
C GLY A 59 3.02 -13.59 3.61
N ALA A 60 4.02 -13.73 2.76
CA ALA A 60 4.17 -12.87 1.59
C ALA A 60 3.01 -13.08 0.60
N LEU A 61 2.72 -12.07 -0.23
CA LEU A 61 1.67 -12.15 -1.25
C LEU A 61 1.81 -13.39 -2.15
N ASN A 62 3.06 -13.71 -2.54
CA ASN A 62 3.38 -14.86 -3.39
C ASN A 62 2.98 -16.20 -2.74
N ASP A 63 3.05 -16.29 -1.41
CA ASP A 63 2.74 -17.50 -0.66
C ASP A 63 1.24 -17.65 -0.38
N VAL A 64 0.45 -16.58 -0.54
CA VAL A 64 -1.02 -16.61 -0.33
C VAL A 64 -1.65 -17.66 -1.23
N MET A 65 -1.26 -17.71 -2.50
CA MET A 65 -1.83 -18.66 -3.47
C MET A 65 -1.46 -20.10 -3.13
N ASP A 66 -0.23 -20.33 -2.67
CA ASP A 66 0.22 -21.64 -2.24
C ASP A 66 -0.48 -22.08 -0.94
N HIS A 67 -0.63 -21.16 0.01
CA HIS A 67 -1.40 -21.36 1.24
C HIS A 67 -2.86 -21.74 0.93
N LEU A 68 -3.55 -20.98 0.07
CA LEU A 68 -4.92 -21.27 -0.32
C LEU A 68 -5.05 -22.64 -0.97
N LYS A 69 -4.13 -22.99 -1.89
CA LYS A 69 -4.10 -24.32 -2.53
C LYS A 69 -3.84 -25.46 -1.55
N LYS A 70 -3.06 -25.26 -0.50
CA LYS A 70 -2.67 -26.32 0.44
C LYS A 70 -3.65 -26.47 1.60
N VAL A 71 -4.06 -25.37 2.19
CA VAL A 71 -4.88 -25.30 3.41
C VAL A 71 -6.36 -25.19 3.07
N HIS A 72 -6.71 -24.45 2.03
CA HIS A 72 -8.09 -24.21 1.57
C HIS A 72 -8.38 -24.95 0.25
N LYS A 73 -7.89 -26.20 0.11
CA LYS A 73 -8.01 -27.04 -1.11
C LYS A 73 -9.41 -27.07 -1.73
N SER A 74 -10.45 -26.99 -0.92
CA SER A 74 -11.86 -27.01 -1.33
C SER A 74 -12.38 -25.69 -1.93
N ILE A 75 -11.64 -24.58 -1.83
CA ILE A 75 -12.02 -23.25 -2.33
C ILE A 75 -11.30 -22.91 -3.66
N THR A 76 -10.53 -23.85 -4.24
CA THR A 76 -9.66 -23.60 -5.41
C THR A 76 -10.38 -23.49 -6.77
N THR A 77 -11.69 -23.26 -6.81
CA THR A 77 -12.41 -22.82 -8.02
C THR A 77 -12.51 -21.30 -8.10
N LEU A 78 -11.38 -20.61 -7.91
CA LEU A 78 -11.20 -19.25 -8.44
C LEU A 78 -10.17 -19.35 -9.56
N GLN A 79 -10.66 -19.74 -10.75
CA GLN A 79 -9.93 -19.57 -12.00
C GLN A 79 -9.54 -18.10 -12.14
N GLY A 80 -8.33 -17.73 -11.75
CA GLY A 80 -7.42 -16.77 -12.41
C GLY A 80 -7.98 -15.44 -12.92
N ARG A 81 -9.18 -15.04 -12.52
CA ARG A 81 -9.89 -13.86 -13.00
C ARG A 81 -10.76 -13.42 -11.84
N VAL A 82 -10.19 -12.57 -10.99
CA VAL A 82 -10.99 -11.71 -10.14
C VAL A 82 -11.64 -10.73 -11.11
N THR A 83 -12.70 -11.15 -11.80
CA THR A 83 -13.59 -10.20 -12.46
C THR A 83 -14.28 -9.49 -11.32
N PHE A 84 -13.68 -8.41 -10.84
CA PHE A 84 -14.48 -7.38 -10.21
C PHE A 84 -15.51 -7.00 -11.26
N SER A 85 -16.73 -7.50 -11.11
CA SER A 85 -17.89 -7.05 -11.85
C SER A 85 -18.16 -5.63 -11.36
N ILE A 86 -17.31 -4.70 -11.78
CA ILE A 86 -17.44 -3.30 -11.43
C ILE A 86 -18.74 -2.84 -12.10
N PRO A 87 -19.78 -2.49 -11.33
CA PRO A 87 -21.00 -1.96 -11.93
C PRO A 87 -20.66 -0.75 -12.80
N ALA A 88 -21.35 -0.61 -13.93
CA ALA A 88 -21.10 0.46 -14.90
C ALA A 88 -21.13 1.87 -14.27
N SER A 89 -21.84 2.04 -13.15
CA SER A 89 -21.84 3.27 -12.34
C SER A 89 -20.47 3.66 -11.78
N ILE A 90 -19.66 2.69 -11.36
CA ILE A 90 -18.33 2.95 -10.81
C ILE A 90 -17.37 3.33 -11.95
N LEU A 91 -17.45 2.66 -13.11
CA LEU A 91 -16.66 3.05 -14.29
C LEU A 91 -16.97 4.48 -14.74
N PHE A 92 -18.24 4.87 -14.71
CA PHE A 92 -18.65 6.25 -14.99
C PHE A 92 -18.05 7.25 -13.99
N GLN A 93 -18.02 6.90 -12.71
CA GLN A 93 -17.43 7.74 -11.67
C GLN A 93 -15.92 7.91 -11.86
N PHE A 94 -15.20 6.85 -12.27
CA PHE A 94 -13.78 6.94 -12.61
C PHE A 94 -13.52 7.85 -13.81
N VAL A 95 -14.33 7.75 -14.87
CA VAL A 95 -14.22 8.64 -16.05
C VAL A 95 -14.44 10.10 -15.65
N LEU A 96 -15.45 10.38 -14.81
CA LEU A 96 -15.71 11.73 -14.32
C LEU A 96 -14.54 12.26 -13.47
N ILE A 97 -13.98 11.44 -12.58
CA ILE A 97 -12.81 11.81 -11.77
C ILE A 97 -11.61 12.13 -12.67
N LEU A 98 -11.33 11.31 -13.69
CA LEU A 98 -10.25 11.57 -14.63
C LEU A 98 -10.47 12.85 -15.44
N LEU A 99 -11.71 13.16 -15.83
CA LEU A 99 -12.05 14.42 -16.50
C LEU A 99 -11.87 15.63 -15.57
N ILE A 100 -12.26 15.51 -14.29
CA ILE A 100 -12.07 16.56 -13.29
C ILE A 100 -10.58 16.79 -13.03
N ILE A 101 -9.80 15.71 -12.85
CA ILE A 101 -8.34 15.80 -12.66
C ILE A 101 -7.69 16.42 -13.89
N TRP A 102 -8.06 15.98 -15.09
CA TRP A 102 -7.53 16.53 -16.34
C TRP A 102 -7.92 18.01 -16.50
N PHE A 103 -9.16 18.39 -16.16
CA PHE A 103 -9.61 19.79 -16.20
C PHE A 103 -8.85 20.63 -15.17
N TYR A 104 -8.68 20.13 -13.95
CA TYR A 104 -7.89 20.79 -12.91
C TYR A 104 -6.42 20.94 -13.31
N LEU A 105 -5.80 19.90 -13.87
CA LEU A 105 -4.43 19.96 -14.38
C LEU A 105 -4.33 20.89 -15.60
N ARG A 106 -5.35 20.94 -16.46
CA ARG A 106 -5.40 21.87 -17.58
C ARG A 106 -5.57 23.31 -17.11
N LEU A 107 -6.37 23.55 -16.07
CA LEU A 107 -6.48 24.86 -15.42
C LEU A 107 -5.18 25.24 -14.71
N LYS A 108 -4.56 24.32 -13.98
CA LYS A 108 -3.27 24.57 -13.31
C LYS A 108 -2.15 24.83 -14.32
N ASN A 109 -2.10 24.07 -15.41
CA ASN A 109 -1.17 24.33 -16.52
C ASN A 109 -1.51 25.64 -17.24
N ALA A 110 -2.79 26.00 -17.43
CA ALA A 110 -3.18 27.28 -18.00
C ALA A 110 -2.79 28.46 -17.10
N VAL A 111 -2.96 28.34 -15.77
CA VAL A 111 -2.54 29.34 -14.79
C VAL A 111 -1.01 29.44 -14.74
N HIS A 112 -0.27 28.33 -14.77
CA HIS A 112 1.20 28.33 -14.80
C HIS A 112 1.76 28.92 -16.11
N ILE A 113 1.05 28.77 -17.24
CA ILE A 113 1.39 29.42 -18.52
C ILE A 113 1.14 30.93 -18.47
N VAL A 114 0.14 31.39 -17.73
CA VAL A 114 -0.15 32.83 -17.54
C VAL A 114 0.83 33.47 -16.56
N ASP A 115 1.31 32.74 -15.54
CA ASP A 115 2.29 33.23 -14.55
C ASP A 115 3.71 33.38 -15.14
N LEU A 116 4.13 32.50 -16.07
CA LEU A 116 5.41 32.60 -16.78
C LEU A 116 5.46 33.69 -17.88
N ARG A 117 4.36 34.39 -18.13
CA ARG A 117 4.25 35.45 -19.15
C ARG A 117 4.02 36.83 -18.53
N LYS A 118 4.42 37.02 -17.27
CA LYS A 118 4.41 38.31 -16.59
C LYS A 118 5.81 38.65 -16.08
#